data_AF-A0A4S3MIN7-F1
#
_entry.id   AF-A0A4S3MIN7-F1
#
_cell.length_a   1.000
_cell.length_b   1.000
_cell.length_c   1.000
_cell.angle_alpha   90.00
_cell.angle_beta   90.00
_cell.angle_gamma   90.00
#
_symmetry.space_group_name_H-M   'P 1'
#
loop_
_entity.id
_entity.type
_entity.pdbx_description
1 polymer ?
#
loop_
_entity_poly.entity_id
_entity_poly.type
_entity_poly.pdbx_seq_one_letter_code
_entity_poly.pdbx_strand_id
1 'polypeptide(L)' 'MTKVYPDAQSALDGLLFDGMTIAAGGFGLCGIPELLIAAIRD' A
#
# COMPACT_ATOMS: atom_id res chain seq x y z
N MET A 1 -15.32 -7.90 10.63
CA MET A 1 -15.23 -7.51 9.20
C MET A 1 -14.92 -6.01 9.10
N THR A 2 -13.93 -5.54 9.87
CA THR A 2 -13.64 -4.10 10.11
C THR A 2 -12.30 -3.64 9.52
N LYS A 3 -11.60 -4.54 8.81
CA LYS A 3 -10.28 -4.28 8.21
C LYS A 3 -10.33 -4.25 6.67
N VAL A 4 -11.53 -4.05 6.13
CA VAL A 4 -11.75 -3.93 4.68
C VAL A 4 -11.96 -2.45 4.41
N TYR A 5 -11.12 -1.91 3.54
CA TYR A 5 -11.13 -0.51 3.14
C TYR A 5 -11.67 -0.39 1.72
N PRO A 6 -12.37 0.70 1.39
CA PRO A 6 -12.95 0.89 0.06
C PRO A 6 -11.91 1.09 -1.05
N ASP A 7 -10.74 1.62 -0.72
CA ASP A 7 -9.63 1.88 -1.66
C ASP A 7 -8.26 1.86 -0.96
N ALA A 8 -7.20 2.00 -1.75
CA ALA A 8 -5.82 1.96 -1.26
C ALA A 8 -5.45 3.20 -0.43
N GLN A 9 -5.94 4.38 -0.81
CA GLN A 9 -5.70 5.63 -0.10
C GLN A 9 -6.25 5.57 1.32
N SER A 10 -7.52 5.20 1.49
CA SER A 10 -8.16 5.05 2.80
C SER A 10 -7.54 3.96 3.67
N ALA A 11 -6.91 2.95 3.06
CA ALA A 11 -6.16 1.92 3.78
C ALA A 11 -4.82 2.43 4.35
N LEU A 12 -4.22 3.45 3.73
CA LEU A 12 -2.92 4.00 4.09
C LEU A 12 -2.99 5.35 4.83
N ASP A 13 -4.18 5.98 4.85
CA ASP A 13 -4.40 7.27 5.49
C ASP A 13 -3.96 7.29 6.96
N GLY A 14 -3.13 8.27 7.31
CA GLY A 14 -2.54 8.42 8.65
C GLY A 14 -1.49 7.37 9.05
N LEU A 15 -1.15 6.40 8.17
CA LEU A 15 -0.13 5.40 8.46
C LEU A 15 1.26 5.79 7.94
N LEU A 16 1.33 6.41 6.76
CA LEU A 16 2.57 6.71 6.04
C LEU A 16 3.37 7.84 6.71
N PHE A 17 4.70 7.72 6.68
CA PHE A 17 5.62 8.75 7.13
C PHE A 17 6.99 8.61 6.45
N ASP A 18 7.73 9.73 6.36
CA ASP A 18 9.05 9.78 5.73
C ASP A 18 10.08 8.91 6.47
N GLY A 19 10.87 8.16 5.71
CA GLY A 19 11.88 7.24 6.24
C GLY A 19 11.32 5.89 6.73
N MET A 20 10.02 5.63 6.55
CA MET A 20 9.43 4.32 6.83
C MET A 20 10.10 3.22 6.00
N THR A 21 10.45 2.11 6.64
CA THR A 21 10.83 0.88 5.94
C THR A 21 9.58 0.07 5.64
N ILE A 22 9.32 -0.20 4.36
CA ILE A 22 8.14 -0.95 3.89
C ILE A 22 8.58 -2.32 3.38
N ALA A 23 7.93 -3.38 3.86
CA ALA A 23 8.07 -4.72 3.29
C ALA A 23 7.03 -4.91 2.18
N ALA A 24 7.47 -5.02 0.93
CA ALA A 24 6.61 -5.22 -0.23
C ALA A 24 6.86 -6.61 -0.86
N GLY A 25 5.77 -7.36 -1.10
CA GLY A 25 5.82 -8.65 -1.78
C GLY A 25 5.84 -8.52 -3.31
N GLY A 26 6.20 -9.61 -3.99
CA GLY A 26 6.17 -9.74 -5.46
C GLY A 26 7.44 -10.34 -6.06
N PHE A 27 7.35 -10.83 -7.30
CA PHE A 27 8.49 -11.27 -8.11
C PHE A 27 8.38 -10.68 -9.53
N GLY A 28 9.25 -9.74 -9.86
CA GLY A 28 9.10 -8.92 -11.07
C GLY A 28 7.78 -8.14 -11.01
N LEU A 29 6.83 -8.45 -11.90
CA LEU A 29 5.48 -7.88 -11.90
C LEU A 29 4.42 -8.83 -11.31
N CYS A 30 4.78 -10.08 -11.00
CA CYS A 30 3.83 -11.06 -10.47
C CYS A 30 3.64 -10.85 -8.96
N GLY A 31 2.40 -10.64 -8.52
CA GLY A 31 2.04 -10.57 -7.09
C GLY A 31 2.45 -9.28 -6.38
N ILE A 32 2.71 -8.20 -7.12
CA ILE A 32 2.99 -6.89 -6.51
C ILE A 32 1.71 -6.24 -5.96
N PRO A 33 1.79 -5.46 -4.87
CA PRO A 33 0.65 -4.71 -4.34
C PRO A 33 0.42 -3.42 -5.16
N GLU A 34 0.10 -3.55 -6.45
CA GLU A 34 0.06 -2.45 -7.43
C GLU A 34 -0.76 -1.24 -6.98
N LEU A 35 -1.96 -1.47 -6.41
CA LEU A 35 -2.84 -0.39 -5.93
C LEU A 35 -2.23 0.38 -4.76
N LEU A 36 -1.54 -0.30 -3.84
CA LEU A 36 -0.89 0.34 -2.70
C LEU A 36 0.37 1.10 -3.15
N ILE A 37 1.12 0.56 -4.12
CA ILE A 37 2.28 1.25 -4.71
C ILE A 37 1.83 2.55 -5.39
N ALA A 38 0.73 2.50 -6.15
CA ALA A 38 0.17 3.70 -6.77
C ALA A 38 -0.26 4.74 -5.73
N ALA A 39 -0.92 4.32 -4.65
CA ALA A 39 -1.38 5.22 -3.58
C ALA A 39 -0.23 5.83 -2.75
N ILE A 40 0.94 5.19 -2.67
CA ILE A 40 2.13 5.76 -2.00
C ILE A 40 2.85 6.78 -2.90
N ARG A 41 2.81 6.55 -4.21
CA ARG A 41 3.48 7.42 -5.19
C ARG A 41 2.81 8.78 -5.32
N ASP A 42 1.48 8.80 -5.24
CA ASP A 42 0.63 9.98 -5.45
C ASP A 42 0.43 10.77 -4.14
#